data_AF-A0A8C5PYB5-F1
#
_entry.id   AF-A0A8C5PYB5-F1
#
_cell.length_a   1.000
_cell.length_b   1.000
_cell.length_c   1.000
_cell.angle_alpha   90.00
_cell.angle_beta   90.00
_cell.angle_gamma   90.00
#
_symmetry.space_group_name_H-M   'P 1'
#
loop_
_entity.id
_entity.type
_entity.pdbx_description
1 polymer ?
#
loop_
_entity_poly.entity_id
_entity_poly.type
_entity_poly.pdbx_seq_one_letter_code
_entity_poly.pdbx_strand_id
1 'polypeptide(L)'
;MISSLQYINVTGSTIHVSMRNLAQERREAGGNLIKPHNGPLSPLCAGGGTLEPLPELGNHAPSAGCTKMAAPSESTEQPGLRRRKAAEAPTRAAPVGPGGAEDEEKAEAGVSLQPGSFWLTRIVLLRAIAFIYFVAFLVAFHQNKQLIGDKGLLPCRLHLENIKRYFGGRIGMDALSHAPTLFWLFDWSHVDAHLDNIALVGLVISTFVLVTGCANMILMTTLWILYHSLVAVGQIWYSFGWESQLLETGFLGIFLCPVWSLSRIPEKTPPSRIVIWASRWLIFRIMLGAGLIKIRGDRCWRDLTCMNYHYETQPVPSPLSYYMHRNPVLFHQFETSFNHFIELVVPFFLFLGRRMCILHGILQILFQVKKCLSS
;
A
#
# COMPACT_ATOMS: atom_id res chain seq x y z
N MET A 1 -0.03 15.29 -8.41
CA MET A 1 0.23 14.01 -7.67
C MET A 1 1.33 13.18 -8.35
N ILE A 2 1.33 13.11 -9.69
CA ILE A 2 2.15 12.25 -10.55
C ILE A 2 3.62 12.12 -10.10
N SER A 3 4.39 13.21 -10.01
CA SER A 3 5.84 13.15 -9.75
C SER A 3 6.23 12.73 -8.33
N SER A 4 5.36 12.89 -7.32
CA SER A 4 5.70 12.60 -5.91
C SER A 4 5.60 11.11 -5.56
N LEU A 5 4.79 10.33 -6.28
CA LEU A 5 4.57 8.90 -6.00
C LEU A 5 5.67 8.00 -6.59
N GLN A 6 6.46 8.51 -7.53
CA GLN A 6 7.52 7.75 -8.22
C GLN A 6 8.70 7.36 -7.29
N TYR A 7 8.81 7.97 -6.10
CA TYR A 7 9.84 7.68 -5.11
C TYR A 7 9.44 6.69 -3.99
N ILE A 8 8.14 6.36 -3.85
CA ILE A 8 7.69 5.49 -2.73
C ILE A 8 8.02 4.01 -2.97
N ASN A 9 8.05 3.55 -4.22
CA ASN A 9 8.07 2.13 -4.55
C ASN A 9 9.48 1.48 -4.58
N VAL A 10 10.54 2.20 -4.18
CA VAL A 10 11.92 1.70 -4.28
C VAL A 10 12.34 0.97 -2.98
N THR A 11 11.71 -0.17 -2.74
CA THR A 11 11.93 -0.95 -1.50
C THR A 11 13.17 -1.86 -1.59
N GLY A 12 14.23 -1.47 -0.88
CA GLY A 12 15.28 -2.40 -0.43
C GLY A 12 16.33 -2.85 -1.46
N SER A 13 15.94 -3.71 -2.40
CA SER A 13 16.90 -4.64 -3.03
C SER A 13 17.54 -4.14 -4.34
N THR A 14 16.76 -3.54 -5.25
CA THR A 14 17.20 -3.31 -6.64
C THR A 14 18.28 -2.23 -6.79
N ILE A 15 18.26 -1.18 -5.96
CA ILE A 15 19.32 -0.15 -5.92
C ILE A 15 20.68 -0.78 -5.60
N HIS A 16 20.72 -1.76 -4.69
CA HIS A 16 21.96 -2.26 -4.12
C HIS A 16 22.79 -3.10 -5.11
N VAL A 17 22.14 -3.65 -6.14
CA VAL A 17 22.77 -4.29 -7.29
C VAL A 17 23.18 -3.25 -8.34
N SER A 18 22.26 -2.37 -8.73
CA SER A 18 22.52 -1.37 -9.79
C SER A 18 23.65 -0.40 -9.44
N MET A 19 23.79 0.02 -8.18
CA MET A 19 24.91 0.87 -7.75
C MET A 19 26.25 0.14 -7.66
N ARG A 20 26.27 -1.19 -7.43
CA ARG A 20 27.51 -1.97 -7.48
C ARG A 20 28.05 -2.05 -8.90
N ASN A 21 27.19 -2.34 -9.88
CA ASN A 21 27.59 -2.42 -11.28
C ASN A 21 28.13 -1.07 -11.78
N LEU A 22 27.41 0.04 -11.55
CA LEU A 22 27.88 1.38 -11.94
C LEU A 22 29.16 1.82 -11.21
N ALA A 23 29.40 1.37 -9.98
CA ALA A 23 30.64 1.63 -9.25
C ALA A 23 31.81 0.77 -9.75
N GLN A 24 31.53 -0.39 -10.35
CA GLN A 24 32.52 -1.29 -10.94
C GLN A 24 32.88 -0.86 -12.36
N GLU A 25 31.90 -0.54 -13.21
CA GLU A 25 32.11 0.06 -14.53
C GLU A 25 32.93 1.36 -14.44
N ARG A 26 32.70 2.21 -13.41
CA ARG A 26 33.53 3.40 -13.17
C ARG A 26 34.97 3.10 -12.74
N ARG A 27 35.25 1.94 -12.14
CA ARG A 27 36.62 1.52 -11.81
C ARG A 27 37.34 0.98 -13.05
N GLU A 28 36.63 0.22 -13.88
CA GLU A 28 37.17 -0.35 -15.12
C GLU A 28 37.39 0.73 -16.19
N ALA A 29 36.44 1.66 -16.38
CA ALA A 29 36.59 2.81 -17.27
C ALA A 29 37.64 3.83 -16.79
N GLY A 30 37.94 3.87 -15.48
CA GLY A 30 38.98 4.72 -14.90
C GLY A 30 40.41 4.25 -15.17
N GLY A 31 40.61 3.02 -15.69
CA GLY A 31 41.93 2.43 -15.88
C GLY A 31 42.70 2.90 -17.12
N ASN A 32 42.02 3.47 -18.12
CA ASN A 32 42.62 3.83 -19.42
C ASN A 32 42.37 5.31 -19.77
N LEU A 33 43.24 6.21 -19.31
CA LEU A 33 43.37 7.54 -19.92
C LEU A 33 44.85 7.97 -20.00
N ILE A 34 45.21 8.51 -21.16
CA ILE A 34 46.60 8.75 -21.59
C ILE A 34 47.15 10.02 -20.92
N LYS A 35 48.37 9.94 -20.36
CA LYS A 35 49.10 11.11 -19.84
C LYS A 35 49.79 11.88 -20.98
N PRO A 36 49.61 13.21 -21.11
CA PRO A 36 50.51 14.05 -21.89
C PRO A 36 51.84 14.28 -21.16
N HIS A 37 52.87 14.60 -21.92
CA HIS A 37 54.25 14.75 -21.46
C HIS A 37 54.56 16.18 -21.00
N ASN A 38 55.30 16.34 -19.89
CA ASN A 38 56.36 17.33 -19.66
C ASN A 38 56.92 17.20 -18.23
N GLY A 39 58.21 17.48 -18.05
CA GLY A 39 58.92 17.52 -16.76
C GLY A 39 59.99 18.61 -16.79
N PRO A 40 61.10 18.51 -16.03
CA PRO A 40 61.41 17.55 -14.97
C PRO A 40 61.81 18.23 -13.63
N LEU A 41 61.84 17.47 -12.52
CA LEU A 41 62.79 17.60 -11.41
C LEU A 41 62.57 16.45 -10.40
N SER A 42 63.66 15.96 -9.80
CA SER A 42 63.70 14.81 -8.89
C SER A 42 64.63 15.16 -7.69
N PRO A 43 64.85 14.28 -6.68
CA PRO A 43 64.08 13.12 -6.20
C PRO A 43 63.76 13.21 -4.69
N LEU A 44 63.04 12.23 -4.11
CA LEU A 44 63.35 11.66 -2.78
C LEU A 44 62.57 10.36 -2.48
N CYS A 45 63.22 9.44 -1.74
CA CYS A 45 63.06 7.99 -1.76
C CYS A 45 61.97 7.35 -0.85
N ALA A 46 61.57 6.12 -1.23
CA ALA A 46 61.22 4.94 -0.40
C ALA A 46 59.98 4.97 0.55
N GLY A 47 59.33 3.84 0.88
CA GLY A 47 59.46 2.46 0.36
C GLY A 47 58.74 1.39 1.23
N GLY A 48 58.37 0.22 0.65
CA GLY A 48 57.70 -0.92 1.34
C GLY A 48 56.18 -0.74 1.58
N GLY A 49 55.30 -1.75 1.66
CA GLY A 49 55.44 -3.22 1.59
C GLY A 49 55.67 -3.90 2.96
N THR A 50 55.02 -5.00 3.37
CA THR A 50 53.85 -5.76 2.82
C THR A 50 53.34 -6.79 3.86
N LEU A 51 52.06 -7.20 3.79
CA LEU A 51 51.46 -8.48 4.28
C LEU A 51 51.35 -8.83 5.81
N GLU A 52 50.12 -9.24 6.19
CA GLU A 52 49.66 -10.45 6.94
C GLU A 52 50.69 -11.54 7.38
N PRO A 53 50.39 -12.45 8.36
CA PRO A 53 49.05 -12.85 8.88
C PRO A 53 48.89 -13.09 10.42
N LEU A 54 47.68 -13.54 10.79
CA LEU A 54 47.21 -14.13 12.07
C LEU A 54 47.97 -15.40 12.54
N PRO A 55 47.94 -15.78 13.85
CA PRO A 55 46.96 -16.80 14.31
C PRO A 55 46.43 -16.63 15.78
N GLU A 56 45.61 -17.60 16.21
CA GLU A 56 44.86 -17.68 17.49
C GLU A 56 45.67 -18.16 18.72
N LEU A 57 45.21 -17.87 19.96
CA LEU A 57 44.59 -18.87 20.89
C LEU A 57 44.20 -18.29 22.29
N GLY A 58 43.12 -18.80 22.90
CA GLY A 58 43.14 -19.29 24.30
C GLY A 58 42.77 -18.41 25.53
N ASN A 59 41.74 -18.89 26.25
CA ASN A 59 41.75 -19.21 27.71
C ASN A 59 41.18 -18.30 28.84
N HIS A 60 40.62 -19.02 29.83
CA HIS A 60 40.38 -18.76 31.27
C HIS A 60 39.25 -17.82 31.78
N ALA A 61 38.30 -18.45 32.50
CA ALA A 61 37.61 -17.90 33.69
C ALA A 61 38.35 -18.36 34.99
N PRO A 62 38.00 -17.88 36.22
CA PRO A 62 37.06 -18.69 37.04
C PRO A 62 36.26 -17.98 38.19
N SER A 63 35.15 -18.61 38.64
CA SER A 63 34.59 -18.65 40.03
C SER A 63 34.21 -17.31 40.75
N ALA A 64 33.49 -17.25 41.88
CA ALA A 64 32.79 -18.17 42.79
C ALA A 64 31.52 -17.45 43.38
N GLY A 65 30.57 -18.00 44.15
CA GLY A 65 30.28 -19.38 44.58
C GLY A 65 29.49 -19.43 45.92
N CYS A 66 28.56 -20.40 46.08
CA CYS A 66 27.94 -20.86 47.35
C CYS A 66 26.96 -19.89 48.11
N THR A 67 25.94 -20.35 48.88
CA THR A 67 25.41 -21.71 49.19
C THR A 67 23.98 -21.68 49.77
N LYS A 68 23.13 -22.69 49.42
CA LYS A 68 22.08 -23.36 50.26
C LYS A 68 20.88 -22.48 50.74
N MET A 69 19.66 -22.96 51.02
CA MET A 69 18.93 -24.26 50.90
C MET A 69 17.40 -23.97 51.07
N ALA A 70 16.40 -24.85 50.88
CA ALA A 70 16.32 -26.28 50.54
C ALA A 70 15.06 -26.59 49.65
N ALA A 71 14.43 -27.76 49.83
CA ALA A 71 13.23 -28.32 49.18
C ALA A 71 12.61 -29.38 50.16
N PRO A 72 11.65 -30.30 49.84
CA PRO A 72 11.00 -30.61 48.53
C PRO A 72 9.49 -30.98 48.57
N SER A 73 8.97 -31.42 47.40
CA SER A 73 7.80 -32.32 47.14
C SER A 73 6.39 -31.92 47.65
N GLU A 74 5.37 -31.72 46.80
CA GLU A 74 4.57 -32.73 46.04
C GLU A 74 3.64 -33.58 46.96
N SER A 75 2.38 -33.89 46.62
CA SER A 75 1.73 -34.01 45.30
C SER A 75 0.19 -33.79 45.30
N THR A 76 -0.36 -33.73 44.08
CA THR A 76 -1.74 -33.93 43.56
C THR A 76 -2.85 -34.52 44.47
N GLU A 77 -4.05 -33.91 44.49
CA GLU A 77 -5.35 -34.50 44.03
C GLU A 77 -6.62 -33.63 44.29
N GLN A 78 -7.69 -33.91 43.51
CA GLN A 78 -9.12 -33.59 43.71
C GLN A 78 -9.90 -34.89 43.40
N PRO A 79 -11.06 -35.26 44.02
CA PRO A 79 -12.29 -34.44 43.95
C PRO A 79 -13.42 -34.65 45.02
N GLY A 80 -14.44 -33.78 44.97
CA GLY A 80 -15.86 -34.23 44.97
C GLY A 80 -16.78 -34.12 46.21
N LEU A 81 -18.00 -33.58 45.99
CA LEU A 81 -19.24 -33.66 46.82
C LEU A 81 -19.20 -32.95 48.19
N ARG A 82 -20.28 -32.46 48.85
CA ARG A 82 -21.77 -32.46 48.70
C ARG A 82 -22.30 -31.09 49.27
N ARG A 83 -23.56 -30.73 49.59
CA ARG A 83 -24.88 -31.42 49.77
C ARG A 83 -26.06 -30.58 49.18
N ARG A 84 -26.94 -29.95 49.99
CA ARG A 84 -28.17 -29.20 49.58
C ARG A 84 -28.79 -28.36 50.72
N LYS A 85 -29.49 -27.26 50.38
CA LYS A 85 -30.80 -26.73 50.87
C LYS A 85 -31.30 -25.75 49.79
N ALA A 86 -32.49 -25.82 49.17
CA ALA A 86 -33.90 -25.91 49.65
C ALA A 86 -34.34 -24.65 50.43
N ALA A 87 -35.42 -23.93 50.10
CA ALA A 87 -36.39 -24.01 48.98
C ALA A 87 -37.08 -22.59 48.79
N GLU A 88 -38.25 -22.30 48.19
CA GLU A 88 -39.41 -23.04 47.62
C GLU A 88 -40.25 -22.09 46.69
N ALA A 89 -41.24 -22.57 45.91
CA ALA A 89 -42.23 -21.74 45.18
C ALA A 89 -43.57 -22.47 44.91
N PRO A 90 -44.75 -21.80 44.90
CA PRO A 90 -45.68 -21.99 43.75
C PRO A 90 -46.72 -20.85 43.43
N THR A 91 -46.77 -20.46 42.15
CA THR A 91 -47.95 -20.44 41.22
C THR A 91 -49.27 -19.66 41.48
N ARG A 92 -49.89 -19.19 40.37
CA ARG A 92 -51.27 -18.65 40.15
C ARG A 92 -51.48 -17.13 40.37
N ALA A 93 -52.38 -16.44 39.64
CA ALA A 93 -53.06 -16.67 38.35
C ALA A 93 -53.63 -15.33 37.80
N ALA A 94 -54.06 -15.28 36.55
CA ALA A 94 -54.68 -14.10 35.93
C ALA A 94 -56.23 -14.11 36.00
N PRO A 95 -56.87 -12.93 36.01
CA PRO A 95 -58.21 -12.72 35.46
C PRO A 95 -58.20 -11.75 34.25
N VAL A 96 -59.30 -11.71 33.50
CA VAL A 96 -59.53 -10.80 32.36
C VAL A 96 -60.73 -9.89 32.67
N GLY A 97 -60.64 -8.60 32.35
CA GLY A 97 -61.72 -7.62 32.45
C GLY A 97 -61.41 -6.35 31.63
N PRO A 98 -62.41 -5.60 31.07
CA PRO A 98 -62.16 -4.65 29.98
C PRO A 98 -62.51 -3.17 30.28
N GLY A 99 -61.92 -2.24 29.51
CA GLY A 99 -62.41 -0.86 29.33
C GLY A 99 -61.36 0.24 29.57
N GLY A 100 -61.44 1.35 28.81
CA GLY A 100 -60.42 2.42 28.75
C GLY A 100 -59.31 2.06 27.74
N ALA A 101 -59.03 2.77 26.64
CA ALA A 101 -59.17 4.19 26.27
C ALA A 101 -58.18 5.12 27.00
N GLU A 102 -57.64 6.08 26.23
CA GLU A 102 -56.63 7.09 26.61
C GLU A 102 -55.21 6.57 26.91
N ASP A 103 -54.38 6.54 25.85
CA ASP A 103 -52.94 6.87 25.93
C ASP A 103 -52.39 7.15 24.51
N GLU A 104 -52.83 8.26 23.88
CA GLU A 104 -52.26 8.75 22.62
C GLU A 104 -50.94 9.52 22.88
N GLU A 105 -49.83 8.81 23.11
CA GLU A 105 -48.52 9.46 22.92
C GLU A 105 -47.36 8.52 22.53
N LYS A 106 -46.38 9.13 21.84
CA LYS A 106 -44.97 8.72 21.80
C LYS A 106 -44.63 7.33 21.22
N ALA A 107 -45.00 7.12 19.95
CA ALA A 107 -44.38 6.12 19.09
C ALA A 107 -43.94 6.67 17.71
N GLU A 108 -43.47 7.92 17.64
CA GLU A 108 -42.56 8.28 16.54
C GLU A 108 -41.32 7.37 16.64
N ALA A 109 -41.23 6.40 15.74
CA ALA A 109 -40.10 5.48 15.64
C ALA A 109 -38.89 6.20 15.01
N GLY A 110 -38.38 7.22 15.71
CA GLY A 110 -37.17 7.95 15.33
C GLY A 110 -36.04 6.97 15.06
N VAL A 111 -35.56 6.95 13.81
CA VAL A 111 -34.60 5.95 13.33
C VAL A 111 -33.29 6.09 14.10
N SER A 112 -33.15 5.26 15.14
CA SER A 112 -31.94 5.23 15.96
C SER A 112 -30.79 4.67 15.13
N LEU A 113 -30.00 5.58 14.54
CA LEU A 113 -28.85 5.26 13.70
C LEU A 113 -27.78 4.55 14.52
N GLN A 114 -27.91 3.22 14.61
CA GLN A 114 -27.06 2.32 15.39
C GLN A 114 -25.57 2.63 15.16
N PRO A 115 -24.83 3.09 16.19
CA PRO A 115 -23.44 3.56 16.05
C PRO A 115 -22.42 2.47 15.67
N GLY A 116 -22.44 2.01 14.42
CA GLY A 116 -21.52 0.98 13.93
C GLY A 116 -21.76 0.44 12.52
N SER A 117 -22.86 0.80 11.83
CA SER A 117 -23.13 0.27 10.48
C SER A 117 -22.24 0.89 9.40
N PHE A 118 -21.04 0.31 9.22
CA PHE A 118 -20.17 0.54 8.06
C PHE A 118 -20.68 -0.16 6.77
N TRP A 119 -21.96 -0.54 6.71
CA TRP A 119 -22.56 -1.27 5.58
C TRP A 119 -22.49 -0.45 4.28
N LEU A 120 -23.03 0.76 4.29
CA LEU A 120 -23.01 1.65 3.12
C LEU A 120 -21.57 2.00 2.71
N THR A 121 -20.70 2.29 3.68
CA THR A 121 -19.28 2.59 3.44
C THR A 121 -18.57 1.43 2.73
N ARG A 122 -18.80 0.18 3.14
CA ARG A 122 -18.24 -1.00 2.46
C ARG A 122 -18.72 -1.11 1.01
N ILE A 123 -20.02 -0.99 0.77
CA ILE A 123 -20.59 -1.13 -0.58
C ILE A 123 -20.07 -0.04 -1.52
N VAL A 124 -20.02 1.21 -1.06
CA VAL A 124 -19.47 2.33 -1.84
C VAL A 124 -17.97 2.15 -2.09
N LEU A 125 -17.18 1.79 -1.07
CA LEU A 125 -15.74 1.58 -1.20
C LEU A 125 -15.40 0.42 -2.13
N LEU A 126 -16.08 -0.72 -2.02
CA LEU A 126 -15.84 -1.89 -2.86
C LEU A 126 -16.27 -1.65 -4.31
N ARG A 127 -17.35 -0.90 -4.55
CA ARG A 127 -17.71 -0.44 -5.90
C ARG A 127 -16.71 0.57 -6.46
N ALA A 128 -16.17 1.49 -5.64
CA ALA A 128 -15.12 2.41 -6.07
C ALA A 128 -13.81 1.66 -6.43
N ILE A 129 -13.40 0.68 -5.63
CA ILE A 129 -12.24 -0.18 -5.93
C ILE A 129 -12.49 -0.99 -7.21
N ALA A 130 -13.69 -1.57 -7.40
CA ALA A 130 -14.04 -2.28 -8.61
C ALA A 130 -14.07 -1.36 -9.86
N PHE A 131 -14.52 -0.11 -9.73
CA PHE A 131 -14.46 0.88 -10.80
C PHE A 131 -13.00 1.27 -11.15
N ILE A 132 -12.14 1.46 -10.15
CA ILE A 132 -10.72 1.75 -10.39
C ILE A 132 -10.04 0.55 -11.07
N TYR A 133 -10.31 -0.69 -10.64
CA TYR A 133 -9.83 -1.89 -11.34
C TYR A 133 -10.37 -1.98 -12.77
N PHE A 134 -11.64 -1.68 -13.01
CA PHE A 134 -12.22 -1.65 -14.36
C PHE A 134 -11.46 -0.68 -15.28
N VAL A 135 -11.23 0.56 -14.83
CA VAL A 135 -10.45 1.55 -15.59
C VAL A 135 -9.02 1.08 -15.81
N ALA A 136 -8.35 0.53 -14.79
CA ALA A 136 -6.98 0.08 -14.88
C ALA A 136 -6.80 -1.15 -15.80
N PHE A 137 -7.75 -2.10 -15.78
CA PHE A 137 -7.77 -3.23 -16.73
C PHE A 137 -8.15 -2.79 -18.16
N LEU A 138 -8.99 -1.77 -18.33
CA LEU A 138 -9.29 -1.19 -19.66
C LEU A 138 -8.07 -0.47 -20.26
N VAL A 139 -7.32 0.27 -19.44
CA VAL A 139 -6.04 0.88 -19.84
C VAL A 139 -5.02 -0.20 -20.19
N ALA A 140 -4.87 -1.23 -19.34
CA ALA A 140 -4.01 -2.37 -19.60
C ALA A 140 -4.33 -3.08 -20.93
N PHE A 141 -5.62 -3.34 -21.21
CA PHE A 141 -6.08 -3.99 -22.45
C PHE A 141 -5.73 -3.17 -23.71
N HIS A 142 -5.76 -1.83 -23.63
CA HIS A 142 -5.45 -0.98 -24.78
C HIS A 142 -3.96 -0.62 -24.94
N GLN A 143 -3.13 -0.76 -23.89
CA GLN A 143 -1.75 -0.25 -23.87
C GLN A 143 -0.67 -1.32 -23.63
N ASN A 144 -0.95 -2.42 -22.94
CA ASN A 144 0.11 -3.35 -22.52
C ASN A 144 0.78 -4.07 -23.68
N LYS A 145 0.07 -4.30 -24.78
CA LYS A 145 0.63 -4.93 -25.98
C LYS A 145 1.75 -4.09 -26.60
N GLN A 146 1.61 -2.77 -26.57
CA GLN A 146 2.54 -1.78 -27.10
C GLN A 146 3.66 -1.44 -26.10
N LEU A 147 3.38 -1.51 -24.79
CA LEU A 147 4.35 -1.19 -23.74
C LEU A 147 5.24 -2.39 -23.35
N ILE A 148 4.65 -3.58 -23.19
CA ILE A 148 5.27 -4.77 -22.59
C ILE A 148 4.99 -6.10 -23.32
N GLY A 149 4.26 -6.08 -24.45
CA GLY A 149 4.07 -7.25 -25.31
C GLY A 149 5.36 -7.74 -25.99
N ASP A 150 5.28 -8.81 -26.78
CA ASP A 150 6.43 -9.43 -27.47
C ASP A 150 7.11 -8.48 -28.49
N LYS A 151 6.37 -7.47 -28.97
CA LYS A 151 6.87 -6.37 -29.82
C LYS A 151 6.77 -4.98 -29.13
N GLY A 152 6.58 -4.96 -27.82
CA GLY A 152 6.46 -3.73 -27.04
C GLY A 152 7.78 -3.02 -26.78
N LEU A 153 7.72 -1.82 -26.19
CA LEU A 153 8.90 -1.02 -25.84
C LEU A 153 9.81 -1.68 -24.80
N LEU A 154 9.26 -2.45 -23.86
CA LEU A 154 10.00 -3.23 -22.85
C LEU A 154 9.40 -4.64 -22.69
N PRO A 155 9.67 -5.58 -23.62
CA PRO A 155 9.00 -6.87 -23.66
C PRO A 155 9.09 -7.66 -22.35
N CYS A 156 7.92 -7.99 -21.78
CA CYS A 156 7.76 -8.77 -20.55
C CYS A 156 8.56 -10.08 -20.58
N ARG A 157 8.58 -10.74 -21.74
CA ARG A 157 9.35 -11.96 -21.97
C ARG A 157 10.84 -11.79 -21.67
N LEU A 158 11.47 -10.73 -22.17
CA LEU A 158 12.90 -10.47 -21.95
C LEU A 158 13.20 -10.18 -20.47
N HIS A 159 12.27 -9.51 -19.79
CA HIS A 159 12.36 -9.25 -18.35
C HIS A 159 12.31 -10.55 -17.53
N LEU A 160 11.33 -11.43 -17.80
CA LEU A 160 11.22 -12.73 -17.13
C LEU A 160 12.36 -13.69 -17.50
N GLU A 161 12.83 -13.69 -18.75
CA GLU A 161 14.04 -14.43 -19.15
C GLU A 161 15.28 -13.95 -18.38
N ASN A 162 15.46 -12.64 -18.19
CA ASN A 162 16.58 -12.10 -17.43
C ASN A 162 16.52 -12.46 -15.94
N ILE A 163 15.34 -12.39 -15.30
CA ILE A 163 15.15 -12.85 -13.91
C ILE A 163 15.44 -14.35 -13.80
N LYS A 164 14.92 -15.16 -14.73
CA LYS A 164 15.17 -16.61 -14.77
C LYS A 164 16.66 -16.94 -14.93
N ARG A 165 17.40 -16.20 -15.76
CA ARG A 165 18.86 -16.34 -15.92
C ARG A 165 19.61 -15.95 -14.65
N TYR A 166 19.22 -14.86 -13.98
CA TYR A 166 19.83 -14.40 -12.73
C TYR A 166 19.70 -15.44 -11.61
N PHE A 167 18.54 -16.08 -11.47
CA PHE A 167 18.28 -17.16 -10.50
C PHE A 167 18.60 -18.57 -11.05
N GLY A 168 19.69 -18.73 -11.81
CA GLY A 168 20.24 -20.04 -12.17
C GLY A 168 19.43 -20.86 -13.18
N GLY A 169 18.58 -20.22 -13.98
CA GLY A 169 17.84 -20.83 -15.10
C GLY A 169 16.57 -21.60 -14.73
N ARG A 170 16.29 -21.81 -13.43
CA ARG A 170 15.12 -22.54 -12.94
C ARG A 170 14.04 -21.58 -12.44
N ILE A 171 12.76 -21.97 -12.59
CA ILE A 171 11.63 -21.25 -11.99
C ILE A 171 11.54 -21.71 -10.53
N GLY A 172 12.44 -21.18 -9.69
CA GLY A 172 12.50 -21.46 -8.26
C GLY A 172 11.65 -20.49 -7.43
N MET A 173 11.57 -20.76 -6.12
CA MET A 173 10.91 -19.85 -5.16
C MET A 173 11.55 -18.46 -5.16
N ASP A 174 12.87 -18.36 -5.38
CA ASP A 174 13.59 -17.08 -5.42
C ASP A 174 13.14 -16.19 -6.59
N ALA A 175 13.04 -16.76 -7.79
CA ALA A 175 12.54 -16.06 -8.99
C ALA A 175 11.08 -15.62 -8.83
N LEU A 176 10.23 -16.49 -8.25
CA LEU A 176 8.84 -16.17 -7.95
C LEU A 176 8.70 -15.12 -6.84
N SER A 177 9.63 -15.08 -5.87
CA SER A 177 9.66 -14.03 -4.83
C SER A 177 10.03 -12.66 -5.39
N HIS A 178 10.82 -12.62 -6.47
CA HIS A 178 11.28 -11.38 -7.10
C HIS A 178 10.27 -10.80 -8.09
N ALA A 179 9.59 -11.66 -8.87
CA ALA A 179 8.49 -11.28 -9.76
C ALA A 179 7.25 -12.16 -9.51
N PRO A 180 6.48 -11.92 -8.43
CA PRO A 180 5.27 -12.70 -8.10
C PRO A 180 4.12 -12.46 -9.09
N THR A 181 4.10 -13.23 -10.19
CA THR A 181 3.15 -13.10 -11.31
C THR A 181 2.64 -14.43 -11.86
N LEU A 182 1.41 -14.44 -12.39
CA LEU A 182 0.85 -15.57 -13.14
C LEU A 182 1.61 -15.89 -14.44
N PHE A 183 2.40 -14.96 -15.00
CA PHE A 183 3.18 -15.23 -16.22
C PHE A 183 4.25 -16.34 -16.08
N TRP A 184 4.59 -16.78 -14.86
CA TRP A 184 5.41 -17.99 -14.66
C TRP A 184 4.67 -19.31 -14.94
N LEU A 185 3.34 -19.28 -15.05
CA LEU A 185 2.47 -20.44 -15.27
C LEU A 185 1.97 -20.58 -16.71
N PHE A 186 2.37 -19.66 -17.60
CA PHE A 186 1.94 -19.58 -19.00
C PHE A 186 3.13 -19.72 -19.97
N ASP A 187 2.86 -20.18 -21.18
CA ASP A 187 3.88 -20.29 -22.22
C ASP A 187 4.28 -18.91 -22.79
N TRP A 188 5.59 -18.61 -22.77
CA TRP A 188 6.14 -17.35 -23.27
C TRP A 188 6.23 -17.26 -24.81
N SER A 189 5.40 -18.05 -25.50
CA SER A 189 5.25 -18.07 -26.95
C SER A 189 4.15 -17.12 -27.44
N HIS A 190 3.21 -16.73 -26.56
CA HIS A 190 2.04 -15.92 -26.89
C HIS A 190 1.78 -14.84 -25.82
N VAL A 191 2.81 -14.08 -25.40
CA VAL A 191 2.71 -13.16 -24.25
C VAL A 191 1.66 -12.07 -24.50
N ASP A 192 1.57 -11.57 -25.73
CA ASP A 192 0.50 -10.67 -26.17
C ASP A 192 -0.91 -11.20 -25.84
N ALA A 193 -1.18 -12.48 -26.14
CA ALA A 193 -2.48 -13.08 -25.88
C ALA A 193 -2.72 -13.31 -24.39
N HIS A 194 -1.68 -13.61 -23.61
CA HIS A 194 -1.80 -13.73 -22.15
C HIS A 194 -2.05 -12.37 -21.47
N LEU A 195 -1.44 -11.29 -21.97
CA LEU A 195 -1.73 -9.91 -21.54
C LEU A 195 -3.18 -9.52 -21.84
N ASP A 196 -3.62 -9.71 -23.09
CA ASP A 196 -4.99 -9.40 -23.52
C ASP A 196 -6.03 -10.19 -22.70
N ASN A 197 -5.79 -11.49 -22.45
CA ASN A 197 -6.67 -12.35 -21.66
C ASN A 197 -6.72 -11.95 -20.16
N ILE A 198 -5.57 -11.67 -19.52
CA ILE A 198 -5.52 -11.24 -18.11
C ILE A 198 -6.29 -9.93 -17.93
N ALA A 199 -6.10 -8.98 -18.86
CA ALA A 199 -6.81 -7.71 -18.84
C ALA A 199 -8.32 -7.89 -19.05
N LEU A 200 -8.73 -8.72 -20.03
CA LEU A 200 -10.14 -9.00 -20.30
C LEU A 200 -10.85 -9.71 -19.13
N VAL A 201 -10.22 -10.71 -18.50
CA VAL A 201 -10.80 -11.38 -17.31
C VAL A 201 -10.91 -10.41 -16.14
N GLY A 202 -9.91 -9.55 -15.92
CA GLY A 202 -9.96 -8.48 -14.92
C GLY A 202 -11.08 -7.48 -15.19
N LEU A 203 -11.28 -7.09 -16.46
CA LEU A 203 -12.36 -6.21 -16.92
C LEU A 203 -13.74 -6.83 -16.64
N VAL A 204 -13.96 -8.10 -17.00
CA VAL A 204 -15.24 -8.79 -16.79
C VAL A 204 -15.58 -8.92 -15.30
N ILE A 205 -14.63 -9.34 -14.45
CA ILE A 205 -14.87 -9.51 -13.02
C ILE A 205 -15.12 -8.15 -12.33
N SER A 206 -14.38 -7.11 -12.71
CA SER A 206 -14.56 -5.76 -12.14
C SER A 206 -15.90 -5.14 -12.57
N THR A 207 -16.31 -5.28 -13.84
CA THR A 207 -17.65 -4.90 -14.31
C THR A 207 -18.75 -5.65 -13.55
N PHE A 208 -18.61 -6.96 -13.35
CA PHE A 208 -19.60 -7.76 -12.59
C PHE A 208 -19.77 -7.25 -11.16
N VAL A 209 -18.67 -7.03 -10.43
CA VAL A 209 -18.72 -6.52 -9.04
C VAL A 209 -19.29 -5.11 -8.98
N LEU A 210 -18.92 -4.23 -9.93
CA LEU A 210 -19.42 -2.86 -10.02
C LEU A 210 -20.95 -2.82 -10.20
N VAL A 211 -21.46 -3.53 -11.21
CA VAL A 211 -22.90 -3.55 -11.55
C VAL A 211 -23.72 -4.22 -10.45
N THR A 212 -23.40 -5.47 -10.07
CA THR A 212 -24.21 -6.23 -9.11
C THR A 212 -24.14 -5.68 -7.68
N GLY A 213 -22.97 -5.17 -7.29
CA GLY A 213 -22.61 -4.90 -5.89
C GLY A 213 -22.27 -6.17 -5.08
N CYS A 214 -22.19 -7.34 -5.72
CA CYS A 214 -21.93 -8.63 -5.08
C CYS A 214 -20.42 -8.91 -4.97
N ALA A 215 -19.72 -8.07 -4.20
CA ALA A 215 -18.31 -8.27 -3.89
C ALA A 215 -18.13 -9.45 -2.91
N ASN A 216 -17.37 -10.46 -3.33
CA ASN A 216 -16.98 -11.63 -2.55
C ASN A 216 -15.45 -11.65 -2.43
N MET A 217 -14.93 -12.12 -1.29
CA MET A 217 -13.49 -12.24 -1.02
C MET A 217 -12.71 -12.94 -2.14
N ILE A 218 -13.29 -13.98 -2.75
CA ILE A 218 -12.70 -14.71 -3.88
C ILE A 218 -12.55 -13.79 -5.10
N LEU A 219 -13.62 -13.08 -5.50
CA LEU A 219 -13.59 -12.19 -6.67
C LEU A 219 -12.60 -11.04 -6.50
N MET A 220 -12.53 -10.45 -5.30
CA MET A 220 -11.55 -9.41 -4.98
C MET A 220 -10.11 -9.95 -4.97
N THR A 221 -9.91 -11.18 -4.48
CA THR A 221 -8.60 -11.86 -4.54
C THR A 221 -8.18 -12.13 -5.99
N THR A 222 -9.09 -12.59 -6.85
CA THR A 222 -8.81 -12.82 -8.28
C THR A 222 -8.45 -11.50 -8.99
N LEU A 223 -9.21 -10.43 -8.77
CA LEU A 223 -8.87 -9.09 -9.30
C LEU A 223 -7.48 -8.64 -8.83
N TRP A 224 -7.17 -8.81 -7.54
CA TRP A 224 -5.88 -8.44 -6.97
C TRP A 224 -4.72 -9.24 -7.58
N ILE A 225 -4.84 -10.57 -7.70
CA ILE A 225 -3.80 -11.44 -8.30
C ILE A 225 -3.58 -11.10 -9.78
N LEU A 226 -4.66 -10.90 -10.55
CA LEU A 226 -4.56 -10.49 -11.96
C LEU A 226 -3.85 -9.15 -12.11
N TYR A 227 -4.16 -8.17 -11.25
CA TYR A 227 -3.53 -6.85 -11.30
C TYR A 227 -2.06 -6.90 -10.86
N HIS A 228 -1.77 -7.59 -9.75
CA HIS A 228 -0.41 -7.82 -9.25
C HIS A 228 0.47 -8.50 -10.30
N SER A 229 -0.11 -9.42 -11.07
CA SER A 229 0.59 -10.11 -12.16
C SER A 229 1.01 -9.17 -13.30
N LEU A 230 0.21 -8.13 -13.60
CA LEU A 230 0.57 -7.08 -14.57
C LEU A 230 1.62 -6.13 -13.98
N VAL A 231 1.41 -5.62 -12.75
CA VAL A 231 2.36 -4.71 -12.07
C VAL A 231 3.75 -5.34 -11.96
N ALA A 232 3.84 -6.61 -11.60
CA ALA A 232 5.10 -7.34 -11.43
C ALA A 232 5.90 -7.55 -12.73
N VAL A 233 5.29 -7.42 -13.91
CA VAL A 233 6.00 -7.47 -15.23
C VAL A 233 6.06 -6.12 -15.94
N GLY A 234 5.34 -5.13 -15.41
CA GLY A 234 5.16 -3.81 -16.01
C GLY A 234 6.38 -2.88 -15.97
N GLN A 235 7.44 -3.28 -15.26
CA GLN A 235 8.74 -2.58 -15.22
C GLN A 235 8.57 -1.08 -14.91
N ILE A 236 9.18 -0.18 -15.68
CA ILE A 236 9.11 1.27 -15.42
C ILE A 236 7.69 1.83 -15.58
N TRP A 237 6.87 1.26 -16.46
CA TRP A 237 5.51 1.73 -16.75
C TRP A 237 4.58 1.59 -15.54
N TYR A 238 4.78 0.55 -14.73
CA TYR A 238 4.04 0.27 -13.51
C TYR A 238 4.83 0.58 -12.22
N SER A 239 5.93 1.35 -12.32
CA SER A 239 6.77 1.70 -11.16
C SER A 239 6.16 2.81 -10.28
N PHE A 240 5.15 3.52 -10.77
CA PHE A 240 4.53 4.65 -10.08
C PHE A 240 3.74 4.22 -8.83
N GLY A 241 3.86 4.98 -7.74
CA GLY A 241 3.22 4.65 -6.45
C GLY A 241 1.69 4.66 -6.41
N TRP A 242 0.98 4.99 -7.50
CA TRP A 242 -0.46 4.72 -7.58
C TRP A 242 -0.76 3.24 -7.83
N GLU A 243 0.16 2.51 -8.46
CA GLU A 243 0.06 1.06 -8.68
C GLU A 243 0.16 0.29 -7.37
N SER A 244 1.15 0.61 -6.54
CA SER A 244 1.28 0.05 -5.19
C SER A 244 0.15 0.51 -4.27
N GLN A 245 -0.34 1.75 -4.39
CA GLN A 245 -1.54 2.20 -3.68
C GLN A 245 -2.79 1.38 -4.05
N LEU A 246 -3.00 1.06 -5.33
CA LEU A 246 -4.12 0.22 -5.77
C LEU A 246 -3.96 -1.23 -5.26
N LEU A 247 -2.75 -1.78 -5.27
CA LEU A 247 -2.48 -3.10 -4.69
C LEU A 247 -2.71 -3.15 -3.16
N GLU A 248 -2.25 -2.16 -2.39
CA GLU A 248 -2.53 -2.09 -0.95
C GLU A 248 -4.02 -1.89 -0.67
N THR A 249 -4.69 -1.00 -1.40
CA THR A 249 -6.13 -0.73 -1.22
C THR A 249 -6.98 -1.94 -1.61
N GLY A 250 -6.65 -2.60 -2.71
CA GLY A 250 -7.30 -3.82 -3.17
C GLY A 250 -7.13 -4.99 -2.21
N PHE A 251 -5.92 -5.17 -1.67
CA PHE A 251 -5.64 -6.18 -0.64
C PHE A 251 -6.49 -5.97 0.62
N LEU A 252 -6.60 -4.73 1.11
CA LEU A 252 -7.53 -4.42 2.22
C LEU A 252 -9.01 -4.61 1.82
N GLY A 253 -9.35 -4.38 0.54
CA GLY A 253 -10.66 -4.65 -0.04
C GLY A 253 -11.09 -6.12 0.05
N ILE A 254 -10.16 -7.08 -0.08
CA ILE A 254 -10.42 -8.51 0.10
C ILE A 254 -11.08 -8.78 1.47
N PHE A 255 -10.50 -8.24 2.54
CA PHE A 255 -10.96 -8.46 3.92
C PHE A 255 -12.16 -7.59 4.35
N LEU A 256 -12.70 -6.76 3.45
CA LEU A 256 -13.98 -6.06 3.65
C LEU A 256 -15.19 -6.86 3.15
N CYS A 257 -14.96 -7.92 2.37
CA CYS A 257 -16.00 -8.76 1.76
C CYS A 257 -16.40 -9.97 2.62
N PRO A 258 -17.60 -10.54 2.43
CA PRO A 258 -17.91 -11.89 2.89
C PRO A 258 -17.08 -12.94 2.13
N VAL A 259 -16.71 -14.02 2.82
CA VAL A 259 -15.79 -15.06 2.32
C VAL A 259 -16.40 -15.93 1.21
N TRP A 260 -17.68 -16.30 1.36
CA TRP A 260 -18.36 -17.27 0.47
C TRP A 260 -19.72 -16.79 -0.07
N SER A 261 -20.28 -15.70 0.46
CA SER A 261 -21.61 -15.23 0.01
C SER A 261 -21.50 -14.37 -1.24
N LEU A 262 -22.28 -14.69 -2.27
CA LEU A 262 -22.52 -13.88 -3.46
C LEU A 262 -23.74 -12.95 -3.30
N SER A 263 -24.34 -12.88 -2.11
CA SER A 263 -25.36 -11.89 -1.78
C SER A 263 -24.73 -10.51 -1.56
N ARG A 264 -25.52 -9.44 -1.76
CA ARG A 264 -25.15 -8.10 -1.25
C ARG A 264 -24.88 -8.19 0.26
N ILE A 265 -23.83 -7.52 0.70
CA ILE A 265 -23.22 -7.68 2.04
C ILE A 265 -24.29 -7.69 3.14
N PRO A 266 -24.37 -8.72 4.00
CA PRO A 266 -25.33 -8.75 5.10
C PRO A 266 -25.14 -7.58 6.06
N GLU A 267 -26.22 -6.87 6.36
CA GLU A 267 -26.22 -5.63 7.15
C GLU A 267 -25.66 -5.83 8.57
N LYS A 268 -25.89 -7.02 9.14
CA LYS A 268 -25.55 -7.36 10.54
C LYS A 268 -24.13 -7.88 10.75
N THR A 269 -23.31 -8.05 9.71
CA THR A 269 -21.92 -8.54 9.87
C THR A 269 -20.95 -7.36 10.06
N PRO A 270 -20.38 -7.14 11.26
CA PRO A 270 -19.44 -6.04 11.48
C PRO A 270 -18.12 -6.27 10.73
N PRO A 271 -17.50 -5.25 10.12
CA PRO A 271 -16.15 -5.37 9.55
C PRO A 271 -15.09 -5.55 10.64
N SER A 272 -13.99 -6.20 10.30
CA SER A 272 -12.84 -6.33 11.21
C SER A 272 -12.25 -4.95 11.54
N ARG A 273 -12.09 -4.69 12.85
CA ARG A 273 -11.45 -3.46 13.36
C ARG A 273 -10.02 -3.29 12.83
N ILE A 274 -9.32 -4.40 12.55
CA ILE A 274 -7.97 -4.41 11.99
C ILE A 274 -7.98 -3.77 10.59
N VAL A 275 -8.93 -4.14 9.73
CA VAL A 275 -9.03 -3.65 8.35
C VAL A 275 -9.41 -2.16 8.31
N ILE A 276 -10.27 -1.70 9.23
CA ILE A 276 -10.58 -0.28 9.41
C ILE A 276 -9.32 0.51 9.81
N TRP A 277 -8.54 0.01 10.78
CA TRP A 277 -7.31 0.69 11.21
C TRP A 277 -6.21 0.64 10.15
N ALA A 278 -6.05 -0.47 9.43
CA ALA A 278 -5.15 -0.58 8.28
C ALA A 278 -5.53 0.40 7.16
N SER A 279 -6.83 0.58 6.89
CA SER A 279 -7.31 1.57 5.92
C SER A 279 -7.02 3.01 6.35
N ARG A 280 -7.17 3.33 7.65
CA ARG A 280 -6.78 4.64 8.20
C ARG A 280 -5.26 4.85 8.12
N TRP A 281 -4.49 3.83 8.47
CA TRP A 281 -3.02 3.85 8.39
C TRP A 281 -2.53 4.04 6.95
N LEU A 282 -3.15 3.38 5.99
CA LEU A 282 -2.87 3.55 4.56
C LEU A 282 -3.10 5.02 4.12
N ILE A 283 -4.26 5.60 4.42
CA ILE A 283 -4.58 7.00 4.10
C ILE A 283 -3.59 7.96 4.77
N PHE A 284 -3.29 7.75 6.06
CA PHE A 284 -2.31 8.54 6.80
C PHE A 284 -0.92 8.50 6.14
N ARG A 285 -0.43 7.29 5.82
CA ARG A 285 0.89 7.06 5.24
C ARG A 285 1.02 7.65 3.84
N ILE A 286 -0.03 7.55 3.01
CA ILE A 286 -0.06 8.13 1.65
C ILE A 286 0.05 9.65 1.72
N MET A 287 -0.76 10.32 2.53
CA MET A 287 -0.76 11.78 2.61
C MET A 287 0.53 12.31 3.24
N LEU A 288 0.95 11.75 4.37
CA LEU A 288 2.19 12.15 5.04
C LEU A 288 3.42 11.87 4.15
N GLY A 289 3.47 10.72 3.47
CA GLY A 289 4.53 10.38 2.52
C GLY A 289 4.58 11.35 1.34
N ALA A 290 3.42 11.71 0.76
CA ALA A 290 3.33 12.67 -0.33
C ALA A 290 3.85 14.07 0.05
N GLY A 291 3.63 14.50 1.30
CA GLY A 291 4.15 15.77 1.84
C GLY A 291 5.64 15.71 2.19
N LEU A 292 6.10 14.64 2.86
CA LEU A 292 7.50 14.48 3.25
C LEU A 292 8.44 14.39 2.03
N ILE A 293 7.98 13.76 0.94
CA ILE A 293 8.75 13.71 -0.32
C ILE A 293 8.87 15.08 -0.97
N LYS A 294 7.91 16.01 -0.81
CA LYS A 294 8.03 17.40 -1.30
C LYS A 294 9.11 18.15 -0.55
N ILE A 295 9.06 18.18 0.79
CA ILE A 295 10.07 18.85 1.62
C ILE A 295 11.47 18.29 1.37
N ARG A 296 11.60 16.96 1.23
CA ARG A 296 12.88 16.30 0.96
C ARG A 296 13.38 16.49 -0.47
N GLY A 297 12.48 16.55 -1.45
CA GLY A 297 12.80 16.43 -2.87
C GLY A 297 13.59 17.61 -3.43
N ASP A 298 13.15 18.84 -3.16
CA ASP A 298 13.80 20.05 -3.68
C ASP A 298 13.70 21.25 -2.70
N ARG A 299 14.39 22.34 -3.01
CA ARG A 299 14.31 23.62 -2.31
C ARG A 299 13.03 24.38 -2.62
N CYS A 300 12.46 24.33 -3.83
CA CYS A 300 11.26 25.14 -4.15
C CYS A 300 10.05 24.85 -3.24
N TRP A 301 9.96 23.66 -2.63
CA TRP A 301 8.88 23.30 -1.71
C TRP A 301 9.06 23.98 -0.34
N ARG A 302 10.31 24.11 0.11
CA ARG A 302 10.68 24.79 1.36
C ARG A 302 10.67 26.32 1.21
N ASP A 303 11.06 26.81 0.04
CA ASP A 303 11.08 28.23 -0.32
C ASP A 303 9.70 28.75 -0.78
N LEU A 304 8.67 27.87 -0.79
CA LEU A 304 7.28 28.13 -1.19
C LEU A 304 7.08 28.60 -2.65
N THR A 305 8.03 28.30 -3.54
CA THR A 305 8.07 28.80 -4.94
C THR A 305 7.61 27.79 -5.99
N CYS A 306 7.46 26.49 -5.69
CA CYS A 306 7.17 25.50 -6.74
C CYS A 306 5.88 25.79 -7.52
N MET A 307 4.84 26.35 -6.88
CA MET A 307 3.55 26.60 -7.54
C MET A 307 3.62 27.62 -8.68
N ASN A 308 4.64 28.51 -8.70
CA ASN A 308 4.90 29.41 -9.83
C ASN A 308 5.05 28.64 -11.16
N TYR A 309 5.82 27.53 -11.12
CA TYR A 309 6.15 26.70 -12.28
C TYR A 309 5.29 25.43 -12.39
N HIS A 310 4.54 25.06 -11.33
CA HIS A 310 3.78 23.82 -11.31
C HIS A 310 2.70 23.77 -12.41
N TYR A 311 2.05 24.90 -12.69
CA TYR A 311 1.02 25.01 -13.71
C TYR A 311 1.55 24.86 -15.15
N GLU A 312 2.82 25.21 -15.39
CA GLU A 312 3.49 25.05 -16.70
C GLU A 312 4.02 23.63 -16.91
N THR A 313 4.47 22.99 -15.83
CA THR A 313 5.21 21.72 -15.84
C THR A 313 4.34 20.47 -15.61
N GLN A 314 3.01 20.63 -15.52
CA GLN A 314 2.09 19.50 -15.42
C GLN A 314 1.92 18.81 -16.79
N PRO A 315 1.94 17.46 -16.86
CA PRO A 315 1.93 16.71 -18.12
C PRO A 315 0.58 16.72 -18.85
N VAL A 316 -0.50 17.11 -18.17
CA VAL A 316 -1.84 17.33 -18.74
C VAL A 316 -2.40 18.58 -18.07
N PRO A 317 -2.19 19.79 -18.63
CA PRO A 317 -2.68 21.03 -18.05
C PRO A 317 -4.11 21.34 -18.52
N SER A 318 -5.01 21.55 -17.57
CA SER A 318 -6.38 22.03 -17.78
C SER A 318 -6.42 23.49 -18.24
N PRO A 319 -7.55 23.95 -18.82
CA PRO A 319 -7.78 25.36 -19.10
C PRO A 319 -7.73 26.25 -17.85
N LEU A 320 -8.03 25.72 -16.65
CA LEU A 320 -7.99 26.49 -15.40
C LEU A 320 -6.55 26.76 -14.96
N SER A 321 -5.62 25.83 -15.20
CA SER A 321 -4.20 25.95 -14.86
C SER A 321 -3.54 27.20 -15.49
N TYR A 322 -3.98 27.62 -16.67
CA TYR A 322 -3.55 28.88 -17.32
C TYR A 322 -3.96 30.13 -16.53
N TYR A 323 -5.18 30.18 -15.99
CA TYR A 323 -5.64 31.27 -15.14
C TYR A 323 -4.98 31.23 -13.76
N MET A 324 -4.78 30.04 -13.20
CA MET A 324 -4.16 29.88 -11.89
C MET A 324 -2.68 30.27 -11.89
N HIS A 325 -1.91 29.93 -12.92
CA HIS A 325 -0.52 30.39 -13.11
C HIS A 325 -0.38 31.92 -13.00
N ARG A 326 -1.33 32.66 -13.58
CA ARG A 326 -1.34 34.13 -13.63
C ARG A 326 -1.63 34.83 -12.29
N ASN A 327 -1.93 34.10 -11.23
CA ASN A 327 -2.12 34.67 -9.90
C ASN A 327 -0.79 35.21 -9.31
N PRO A 328 -0.85 36.20 -8.39
CA PRO A 328 0.36 36.78 -7.79
C PRO A 328 1.13 35.76 -6.95
N VAL A 329 2.46 35.96 -6.81
CA VAL A 329 3.36 35.03 -6.08
C VAL A 329 2.91 34.75 -4.64
N LEU A 330 2.29 35.72 -3.96
CA LEU A 330 1.71 35.52 -2.62
C LEU A 330 0.62 34.43 -2.59
N PHE A 331 -0.17 34.30 -3.66
CA PHE A 331 -1.16 33.24 -3.82
C PHE A 331 -0.47 31.89 -4.02
N HIS A 332 0.57 31.81 -4.87
CA HIS A 332 1.37 30.60 -5.09
C HIS A 332 2.09 30.13 -3.80
N GLN A 333 2.58 31.06 -2.99
CA GLN A 333 3.16 30.77 -1.67
C GLN A 333 2.10 30.27 -0.68
N PHE A 334 0.90 30.86 -0.67
CA PHE A 334 -0.22 30.38 0.13
C PHE A 334 -0.68 28.97 -0.30
N GLU A 335 -0.80 28.72 -1.61
CA GLU A 335 -1.13 27.38 -2.13
C GLU A 335 -0.06 26.35 -1.74
N THR A 336 1.23 26.70 -1.84
CA THR A 336 2.32 25.82 -1.41
C THR A 336 2.26 25.54 0.09
N SER A 337 1.95 26.55 0.90
CA SER A 337 1.80 26.41 2.37
C SER A 337 0.59 25.55 2.75
N PHE A 338 -0.56 25.78 2.10
CA PHE A 338 -1.78 25.00 2.31
C PHE A 338 -1.61 23.53 1.88
N ASN A 339 -0.91 23.28 0.77
CA ASN A 339 -0.54 21.94 0.31
C ASN A 339 0.25 21.17 1.39
N HIS A 340 1.27 21.80 1.99
CA HIS A 340 1.99 21.22 3.13
C HIS A 340 1.09 21.01 4.35
N PHE A 341 0.19 21.93 4.68
CA PHE A 341 -0.74 21.76 5.80
C PHE A 341 -1.68 20.54 5.62
N ILE A 342 -2.28 20.37 4.44
CA ILE A 342 -3.18 19.24 4.16
C ILE A 342 -2.43 17.90 4.06
N GLU A 343 -1.17 17.89 3.59
CA GLU A 343 -0.39 16.65 3.46
C GLU A 343 0.41 16.27 4.72
N LEU A 344 0.77 17.23 5.58
CA LEU A 344 1.61 16.95 6.77
C LEU A 344 0.86 17.07 8.10
N VAL A 345 -0.03 18.05 8.27
CA VAL A 345 -0.70 18.31 9.56
C VAL A 345 -2.05 17.62 9.64
N VAL A 346 -2.88 17.78 8.61
CA VAL A 346 -4.24 17.21 8.59
C VAL A 346 -4.28 15.68 8.77
N PRO A 347 -3.35 14.84 8.26
CA PRO A 347 -3.45 13.39 8.43
C PRO A 347 -3.49 12.94 9.90
N PHE A 348 -2.87 13.67 10.83
CA PHE A 348 -2.93 13.38 12.27
C PHE A 348 -4.36 13.49 12.85
N PHE A 349 -5.27 14.21 12.18
CA PHE A 349 -6.68 14.33 12.58
C PHE A 349 -7.42 12.98 12.54
N LEU A 350 -6.90 11.97 11.83
CA LEU A 350 -7.42 10.59 11.84
C LEU A 350 -7.34 9.91 13.21
N PHE A 351 -6.47 10.39 14.11
CA PHE A 351 -6.30 9.86 15.46
C PHE A 351 -7.06 10.67 16.52
N LEU A 352 -7.42 11.93 16.22
CA LEU A 352 -8.02 12.89 17.16
C LEU A 352 -9.57 12.77 17.29
N GLY A 353 -10.11 11.57 17.10
CA GLY A 353 -11.52 11.25 17.36
C GLY A 353 -12.53 11.69 16.28
N ARG A 354 -13.81 11.32 16.46
CA ARG A 354 -14.85 11.35 15.40
C ARG A 354 -15.00 12.70 14.69
N ARG A 355 -14.98 13.83 15.42
CA ARG A 355 -15.12 15.16 14.81
C ARG A 355 -13.94 15.49 13.90
N MET A 356 -12.72 15.20 14.34
CA MET A 356 -11.49 15.45 13.58
C MET A 356 -11.37 14.52 12.37
N CYS A 357 -11.82 13.26 12.47
CA CYS A 357 -11.91 12.35 11.32
C CYS A 357 -12.89 12.86 10.23
N ILE A 358 -14.00 13.51 10.60
CA ILE A 358 -14.94 14.10 9.64
C ILE A 358 -14.31 15.33 8.97
N LEU A 359 -13.69 16.22 9.77
CA LEU A 359 -12.96 17.39 9.24
C LEU A 359 -11.83 16.97 8.29
N HIS A 360 -11.05 15.94 8.64
CA HIS A 360 -10.06 15.31 7.76
C HIS A 360 -10.68 14.87 6.43
N GLY A 361 -11.80 14.13 6.47
CA GLY A 361 -12.48 13.66 5.26
C GLY A 361 -12.90 14.80 4.34
N ILE A 362 -13.52 15.85 4.90
CA ILE A 362 -13.95 17.04 4.15
C ILE A 362 -12.74 17.76 3.53
N LEU A 363 -11.69 18.03 4.33
CA LEU A 363 -10.48 18.71 3.86
C LEU A 363 -9.77 17.93 2.75
N GLN A 364 -9.64 16.60 2.89
CA GLN A 364 -9.03 15.77 1.85
C GLN A 364 -9.88 15.73 0.57
N ILE A 365 -11.20 15.63 0.66
CA ILE A 365 -12.08 15.65 -0.53
C ILE A 365 -11.95 16.98 -1.28
N LEU A 366 -12.06 18.12 -0.58
CA LEU A 366 -11.89 19.45 -1.17
C LEU A 366 -10.51 19.62 -1.82
N PHE A 367 -9.47 19.06 -1.20
CA PHE A 367 -8.09 19.10 -1.70
C PHE A 367 -7.87 18.26 -2.95
N GLN A 368 -8.45 17.04 -3.03
CA GLN A 368 -8.39 16.26 -4.27
C GLN A 368 -9.24 16.90 -5.38
N VAL A 369 -10.43 17.44 -5.07
CA VAL A 369 -11.26 18.17 -6.05
C VAL A 369 -10.53 19.39 -6.60
N LYS A 370 -9.88 20.20 -5.75
CA LYS A 370 -9.01 21.30 -6.18
C LYS A 370 -7.91 20.79 -7.12
N LYS A 371 -7.20 19.73 -6.73
CA LYS A 371 -6.12 19.13 -7.56
C LYS A 371 -6.64 18.63 -8.92
N CYS A 372 -7.83 18.02 -8.99
CA CYS A 372 -8.43 17.57 -10.25
C CYS A 372 -8.93 18.72 -11.14
N LEU A 373 -9.22 19.90 -10.58
CA LEU A 373 -9.54 21.11 -11.33
C LEU A 373 -8.28 21.89 -11.75
N SER A 374 -7.15 21.70 -11.05
CA SER A 374 -5.90 22.46 -11.22
C SER A 374 -4.72 21.64 -11.76
N SER A 375 -4.97 20.39 -12.15
CA SER A 375 -4.16 19.66 -13.13
C SER A 375 -4.71 19.99 -14.49
#